data_AF-A0A7W1HV60-F1
#
_entry.id   AF-A0A7W1HV60-F1
#
_cell.length_a   1.000
_cell.length_b   1.000
_cell.length_c   1.000
_cell.angle_alpha   90.00
_cell.angle_beta   90.00
_cell.angle_gamma   90.00
#
_symmetry.space_group_name_H-M   'P 1'
#
loop_
_entity.id
_entity.type
_entity.pdbx_description
1 polymer ?
#
loop_
_entity_poly.entity_id
_entity_poly.type
_entity_poly.pdbx_seq_one_letter_code
_entity_poly.pdbx_strand_id
1 'polypeptide(L)'
;TKLLGFFFLVVMGSDTGAYYIGKNFGKRKLVPKISPNKTWEGFIGGILLAIGFAALSTFLFFPELPYQVSIPLAIVMSVVGVGGDLAESAIKRGAGAKDTANILPGHGGLLDRLDSLLFNAPILYYFARFYF
;
A
#
# COMPACT_ATOMS: atom_id res chain seq x y z
N THR A 1 1.91 19.75 -4.05
CA THR A 1 2.90 18.83 -4.68
C THR A 1 3.64 17.97 -3.67
N LYS A 2 4.14 18.53 -2.54
CA LYS A 2 4.83 17.77 -1.48
C LYS A 2 4.03 16.58 -0.94
N LEU A 3 2.75 16.79 -0.62
CA LEU A 3 1.84 15.75 -0.13
C LEU A 3 1.66 14.58 -1.12
N LEU A 4 1.56 14.88 -2.42
CA LEU A 4 1.46 13.84 -3.46
C LEU A 4 2.77 13.05 -3.57
N GLY A 5 3.93 13.72 -3.50
CA GLY A 5 5.23 13.06 -3.47
C GLY A 5 5.38 12.13 -2.26
N PHE A 6 4.97 12.60 -1.07
CA PHE A 6 4.87 11.78 0.14
C PHE A 6 3.98 10.55 -0.08
N PHE A 7 2.78 10.77 -0.63
CA PHE A 7 1.80 9.72 -0.88
C PHE A 7 2.35 8.61 -1.78
N PHE A 8 2.94 8.96 -2.92
CA PHE A 8 3.50 7.96 -3.83
C PHE A 8 4.67 7.20 -3.22
N LEU A 9 5.59 7.88 -2.52
CA LEU A 9 6.72 7.21 -1.85
C LEU A 9 6.26 6.23 -0.79
N VAL A 10 5.26 6.59 0.01
CA VAL A 10 4.72 5.72 1.06
C VAL A 10 3.99 4.52 0.47
N VAL A 11 3.08 4.72 -0.48
CA VAL A 11 2.31 3.62 -1.09
C VAL A 11 3.23 2.68 -1.87
N MET A 12 4.05 3.21 -2.77
CA MET A 12 4.98 2.39 -3.56
C MET A 12 6.04 1.73 -2.68
N GLY A 13 6.51 2.43 -1.64
CA GLY A 13 7.40 1.87 -0.64
C GLY A 13 6.77 0.71 0.12
N SER A 14 5.51 0.86 0.54
CA SER A 14 4.75 -0.20 1.20
C SER A 14 4.61 -1.44 0.31
N ASP A 15 4.21 -1.27 -0.95
CA ASP A 15 4.02 -2.36 -1.90
C ASP A 15 5.35 -3.06 -2.23
N THR A 16 6.42 -2.27 -2.41
CA THR A 16 7.78 -2.76 -2.61
C THR A 16 8.26 -3.59 -1.42
N GLY A 17 8.11 -3.06 -0.20
CA GLY A 17 8.52 -3.73 1.02
C GLY A 17 7.74 -5.02 1.22
N ALA A 18 6.42 -4.98 0.99
CA ALA A 18 5.57 -6.15 1.08
C ALA A 18 5.92 -7.23 0.06
N TYR A 19 6.24 -6.85 -1.19
CA TYR A 19 6.64 -7.78 -2.22
C TYR A 19 8.00 -8.41 -1.93
N TYR A 20 9.05 -7.62 -1.68
CA TYR A 20 10.40 -8.16 -1.51
C TYR A 20 10.55 -8.94 -0.20
N ILE A 21 10.03 -8.42 0.92
CA ILE A 21 10.11 -9.13 2.21
C ILE A 21 9.18 -10.34 2.19
N GLY A 22 7.98 -10.21 1.62
CA GLY A 22 7.05 -11.33 1.49
C GLY A 22 7.59 -12.46 0.62
N LYS A 23 8.28 -12.13 -0.49
CA LYS A 23 8.89 -13.13 -1.39
C LYS A 23 10.10 -13.82 -0.78
N ASN A 24 10.97 -13.07 -0.11
CA ASN A 24 12.26 -13.61 0.39
C ASN A 24 12.14 -14.25 1.77
N PHE A 25 11.25 -13.74 2.64
CA PHE A 25 11.16 -14.12 4.04
C PHE A 25 9.76 -14.58 4.47
N GLY A 26 8.78 -14.56 3.57
CA GLY A 26 7.39 -14.92 3.88
C GLY A 26 7.22 -16.40 4.23
N LYS A 27 6.80 -16.67 5.47
CA LYS A 27 6.51 -18.03 5.96
C LYS A 27 5.05 -18.17 6.36
N ARG A 28 4.49 -17.14 7.00
CA ARG A 28 3.11 -17.16 7.51
C ARG A 28 2.19 -16.43 6.55
N LYS A 29 1.28 -17.17 5.92
CA LYS A 29 0.27 -16.59 5.02
C LYS A 29 -0.70 -15.69 5.79
N LEU A 30 -1.04 -14.55 5.20
CA LEU A 30 -1.94 -13.56 5.80
C LEU A 30 -3.40 -14.00 5.66
N VAL A 31 -3.87 -14.21 4.43
CA VAL A 31 -5.24 -14.66 4.13
C VAL A 31 -5.25 -15.69 2.98
N PRO A 32 -4.91 -16.97 3.25
CA PRO A 32 -4.67 -17.97 2.19
C PRO A 32 -5.84 -18.18 1.23
N LYS A 33 -7.08 -18.10 1.74
CA LYS A 33 -8.30 -18.34 0.94
C LYS A 33 -8.58 -17.23 -0.08
N ILE A 34 -8.15 -16.00 0.22
CA ILE A 34 -8.42 -14.82 -0.62
C ILE A 34 -7.18 -14.50 -1.46
N SER A 35 -6.01 -14.37 -0.80
CA SER A 35 -4.74 -14.06 -1.44
C SER A 35 -3.62 -14.99 -0.93
N PRO A 36 -3.30 -16.08 -1.67
CA PRO A 36 -2.34 -17.10 -1.23
C PRO A 36 -0.88 -16.59 -1.20
N ASN A 37 -0.60 -15.47 -1.83
CA ASN A 37 0.75 -14.91 -1.93
C ASN A 37 1.06 -13.92 -0.82
N LYS A 38 0.06 -13.34 -0.13
CA LYS A 38 0.31 -12.41 0.96
C LYS A 38 0.79 -13.12 2.23
N THR A 39 1.78 -12.54 2.88
CA THR A 39 2.39 -13.05 4.12
C THR A 39 2.41 -11.97 5.19
N TRP A 40 2.41 -12.40 6.46
CA TRP A 40 2.55 -11.50 7.60
C TRP A 40 3.91 -10.81 7.60
N GLU A 41 4.97 -11.52 7.21
CA GLU A 41 6.31 -10.95 7.11
C GLU A 41 6.37 -9.87 6.01
N GLY A 42 5.71 -10.10 4.87
CA GLY A 42 5.55 -9.09 3.83
C GLY A 42 4.77 -7.88 4.35
N PHE A 43 3.64 -8.09 5.03
CA PHE A 43 2.85 -7.00 5.60
C PHE A 43 3.67 -6.10 6.54
N ILE A 44 4.40 -6.71 7.48
CA ILE A 44 5.30 -5.97 8.39
C ILE A 44 6.41 -5.28 7.61
N GLY A 45 6.98 -5.96 6.61
CA GLY A 45 8.01 -5.40 5.73
C GLY A 45 7.55 -4.17 4.94
N GLY A 46 6.31 -4.19 4.45
CA GLY A 46 5.68 -3.04 3.79
C GLY A 46 5.55 -1.85 4.75
N ILE A 47 5.05 -2.08 5.98
CA ILE A 47 4.93 -1.03 7.00
C ILE A 47 6.31 -0.43 7.33
N LEU A 48 7.33 -1.25 7.56
CA LEU A 48 8.67 -0.77 7.89
C LEU A 48 9.26 0.09 6.76
N LEU A 49 9.09 -0.34 5.51
CA LEU A 49 9.61 0.42 4.37
C LEU A 49 8.81 1.71 4.15
N ALA A 50 7.49 1.69 4.36
CA ALA A 50 6.64 2.88 4.33
C ALA A 50 7.04 3.91 5.40
N ILE A 51 7.32 3.47 6.63
CA ILE A 51 7.85 4.35 7.70
C ILE A 51 9.20 4.96 7.26
N GLY A 52 10.09 4.17 6.68
CA GLY A 52 11.37 4.66 6.15
C GLY A 52 11.19 5.76 5.09
N PHE A 53 10.28 5.55 4.13
CA PHE A 53 9.96 6.54 3.10
C PHE A 53 9.22 7.77 3.63
N ALA A 54 8.38 7.62 4.66
CA ALA A 54 7.73 8.73 5.35
C ALA A 54 8.76 9.61 6.08
N ALA A 55 9.71 8.99 6.77
CA ALA A 55 10.80 9.71 7.42
C ALA A 55 11.71 10.40 6.38
N LEU A 56 12.04 9.70 5.30
CA LEU A 56 12.88 10.24 4.22
C LEU A 56 12.24 11.45 3.52
N SER A 57 10.94 11.37 3.20
CA SER A 57 10.21 12.48 2.58
C SER A 57 10.09 13.70 3.50
N THR A 58 9.82 13.47 4.79
CA THR A 58 9.82 14.51 5.83
C THR A 58 11.17 15.22 5.88
N PHE A 59 12.27 14.46 5.88
CA PHE A 59 13.63 15.00 5.94
C PHE A 59 14.03 15.77 4.67
N LEU A 60 13.72 15.24 3.48
CA LEU A 60 14.25 15.79 2.22
C LEU A 60 13.46 16.99 1.68
N PHE A 61 12.13 16.94 1.71
CA PHE A 61 11.32 17.92 0.97
C PHE A 61 9.99 18.30 1.62
N PHE A 62 9.59 17.64 2.71
CA PHE A 62 8.35 17.96 3.43
C PHE A 62 8.56 18.19 4.95
N PRO A 63 9.48 19.10 5.35
CA PRO A 63 9.78 19.34 6.76
C PRO A 63 8.60 19.93 7.55
N GLU A 64 7.60 20.48 6.87
CA GLU A 64 6.37 21.01 7.49
C GLU A 64 5.44 19.90 8.01
N LEU A 65 5.65 18.65 7.59
CA LEU A 65 4.91 17.48 8.08
C LEU A 65 5.75 16.77 9.15
N PRO A 66 5.54 17.05 10.44
CA PRO A 66 6.38 16.51 11.51
C PRO A 66 6.31 14.97 11.56
N TYR A 67 7.39 14.32 12.02
CA TYR A 67 7.48 12.86 12.12
C TYR A 67 6.34 12.23 12.93
N GLN A 68 5.85 12.94 13.96
CA GLN A 68 4.72 12.55 14.80
C GLN A 68 3.41 12.43 14.02
N VAL A 69 3.32 13.02 12.83
CA VAL A 69 2.16 12.95 11.93
C VAL A 69 2.47 12.08 10.72
N SER A 70 3.64 12.25 10.10
CA SER A 70 4.00 11.53 8.88
C SER A 70 4.16 10.02 9.10
N ILE A 71 4.70 9.60 10.24
CA ILE A 71 4.88 8.17 10.55
C ILE A 71 3.53 7.47 10.81
N PRO A 72 2.64 7.96 11.70
CA PRO A 72 1.32 7.35 11.86
C PRO A 72 0.50 7.34 10.57
N LEU A 73 0.56 8.41 9.77
CA LEU A 73 -0.12 8.47 8.49
C LEU A 73 0.36 7.36 7.55
N ALA A 74 1.67 7.13 7.46
CA ALA A 74 2.23 6.07 6.64
C ALA A 74 1.80 4.67 7.09
N ILE A 75 1.76 4.42 8.41
CA ILE A 75 1.28 3.15 8.97
C ILE A 75 -0.19 2.91 8.58
N VAL A 76 -1.04 3.92 8.76
CA VAL A 76 -2.47 3.84 8.38
C VAL A 76 -2.60 3.56 6.89
N MET A 77 -1.85 4.26 6.05
CA MET A 77 -1.89 4.06 4.59
C MET A 77 -1.42 2.66 4.17
N SER A 78 -0.40 2.10 4.82
CA SER A 78 0.04 0.72 4.58
C SER A 78 -1.02 -0.31 4.95
N VAL A 79 -1.70 -0.12 6.08
CA VAL A 79 -2.80 -1.01 6.53
C VAL A 79 -3.97 -0.94 5.56
N VAL A 80 -4.40 0.28 5.19
CA VAL A 80 -5.51 0.51 4.27
C VAL A 80 -5.19 -0.02 2.88
N GLY A 81 -3.98 0.22 2.37
CA GLY A 81 -3.55 -0.31 1.07
C GLY A 81 -3.59 -1.84 1.02
N VAL A 82 -3.11 -2.52 2.06
CA VAL A 82 -3.20 -3.99 2.14
C VAL A 82 -4.64 -4.47 2.24
N GLY A 83 -5.49 -3.75 2.98
CA GLY A 83 -6.93 -4.01 3.05
C GLY A 83 -7.62 -3.86 1.70
N GLY A 84 -7.25 -2.85 0.92
CA GLY A 84 -7.76 -2.61 -0.44
C GLY A 84 -7.45 -3.76 -1.40
N ASP A 85 -6.20 -4.20 -1.44
CA ASP A 85 -5.79 -5.35 -2.27
C ASP A 85 -6.49 -6.65 -1.83
N LEU A 86 -6.69 -6.84 -0.52
CA LEU A 86 -7.49 -7.98 -0.04
C LEU A 86 -8.97 -7.88 -0.43
N ALA A 87 -9.55 -6.68 -0.44
CA ALA A 87 -10.92 -6.46 -0.89
C ALA A 87 -11.06 -6.74 -2.39
N GLU A 88 -10.13 -6.25 -3.22
CA GLU A 88 -10.10 -6.59 -4.65
C GLU A 88 -9.94 -8.10 -4.86
N SER A 89 -8.98 -8.71 -4.15
CA SER A 89 -8.76 -10.16 -4.19
C SER A 89 -10.02 -10.93 -3.81
N ALA A 90 -10.80 -10.48 -2.83
CA ALA A 90 -12.06 -11.09 -2.43
C ALA A 90 -13.14 -10.96 -3.51
N ILE A 91 -13.27 -9.78 -4.12
CA ILE A 91 -14.22 -9.53 -5.23
C ILE A 91 -13.93 -10.47 -6.39
N LYS A 92 -12.65 -10.62 -6.78
CA LYS A 92 -12.22 -11.54 -7.85
C LYS A 92 -12.65 -12.98 -7.56
N ARG A 93 -12.41 -13.46 -6.33
CA ARG A 93 -12.80 -14.82 -5.91
C ARG A 93 -14.31 -15.02 -5.90
N GLY A 94 -15.07 -14.02 -5.44
CA GLY A 94 -16.54 -14.05 -5.47
C GLY A 94 -17.11 -14.09 -6.89
N ALA A 95 -16.45 -13.44 -7.85
CA ALA A 95 -16.86 -13.42 -9.25
C ALA A 95 -16.42 -14.67 -10.04
N GLY A 96 -15.72 -15.63 -9.43
CA GLY A 96 -15.16 -16.80 -10.13
C GLY A 96 -14.07 -16.45 -11.16
N ALA A 97 -13.62 -15.20 -11.19
CA ALA A 97 -12.61 -14.70 -12.12
C ALA A 97 -11.25 -14.59 -11.42
N LYS A 98 -10.16 -14.78 -12.17
CA LYS A 98 -8.80 -14.63 -11.62
C LYS A 98 -8.26 -13.21 -11.81
N ASP A 99 -8.56 -12.58 -12.94
CA ASP A 99 -8.06 -11.26 -13.35
C ASP A 99 -9.21 -10.36 -13.84
N THR A 100 -9.18 -9.07 -13.50
CA THR A 100 -10.26 -8.10 -13.77
C THR A 100 -10.25 -7.58 -15.21
N ALA A 101 -9.11 -7.61 -15.92
CA ALA A 101 -8.99 -7.50 -17.37
C ALA A 101 -7.51 -7.63 -17.81
N ASN A 102 -7.19 -8.42 -18.84
CA ASN A 102 -5.83 -8.51 -19.42
C ASN A 102 -5.52 -7.31 -20.34
N ILE A 103 -5.54 -6.08 -19.80
CA ILE A 103 -5.29 -4.86 -20.60
C ILE A 103 -3.79 -4.66 -20.87
N LEU A 104 -2.91 -5.16 -19.98
CA LEU A 104 -1.46 -5.09 -20.12
C LEU A 104 -0.84 -6.49 -20.08
N PRO A 105 -0.27 -7.00 -21.19
CA PRO A 105 0.33 -8.33 -21.21
C PRO A 105 1.48 -8.42 -20.20
N GLY A 106 1.41 -9.43 -19.33
CA GLY A 106 2.42 -9.73 -18.30
C GLY A 106 2.27 -8.99 -16.96
N HIS A 107 1.23 -8.19 -16.77
CA HIS A 107 1.18 -7.23 -15.65
C HIS A 107 -0.13 -7.19 -14.83
N GLY A 108 -1.03 -8.14 -15.04
CA GLY A 108 -2.33 -8.19 -14.35
C GLY A 108 -3.32 -7.14 -14.85
N GLY A 109 -4.38 -6.92 -14.08
CA GLY A 109 -5.39 -5.90 -14.35
C GLY A 109 -4.90 -4.49 -14.06
N LEU A 110 -5.50 -3.50 -14.73
CA LEU A 110 -5.30 -2.09 -14.37
C LEU A 110 -5.74 -1.82 -12.92
N LEU A 111 -6.76 -2.54 -12.46
CA LEU A 111 -7.29 -2.41 -11.10
C LEU A 111 -6.28 -2.90 -10.04
N ASP A 112 -5.58 -4.02 -10.30
CA ASP A 112 -4.52 -4.57 -9.45
C ASP A 112 -3.34 -3.62 -9.20
N ARG A 113 -3.22 -2.56 -10.02
CA ARG A 113 -2.16 -1.55 -9.89
C ARG A 113 -2.64 -0.27 -9.22
N LEU A 114 -3.94 -0.05 -9.22
CA LEU A 114 -4.56 1.17 -8.74
C LEU A 114 -5.27 0.95 -7.40
N ASP A 115 -5.52 -0.28 -6.97
CA ASP A 115 -6.19 -0.62 -5.72
C ASP A 115 -5.58 0.06 -4.49
N SER A 116 -4.27 -0.07 -4.27
CA SER A 116 -3.60 0.54 -3.11
C SER A 116 -3.67 2.08 -3.16
N LEU A 117 -3.65 2.67 -4.36
CA LEU A 117 -3.81 4.11 -4.57
C LEU A 117 -5.26 4.56 -4.36
N LEU A 118 -6.23 3.81 -4.88
CA LEU A 118 -7.66 4.10 -4.80
C LEU A 118 -8.17 4.04 -3.37
N PHE A 119 -7.72 3.05 -2.59
CA PHE A 119 -8.09 2.92 -1.18
C PHE A 119 -7.41 3.96 -0.29
N ASN A 120 -6.19 4.41 -0.64
CA ASN A 120 -5.49 5.45 0.12
C ASN A 120 -5.87 6.88 -0.29
N ALA A 121 -6.43 7.10 -1.48
CA ALA A 121 -6.83 8.43 -1.95
C ALA A 121 -7.82 9.14 -1.00
N PRO A 122 -8.90 8.50 -0.52
CA PRO A 122 -9.80 9.10 0.47
C PRO A 122 -9.11 9.44 1.78
N ILE A 123 -8.21 8.58 2.26
CA ILE A 123 -7.44 8.81 3.49
C ILE A 123 -6.59 10.07 3.34
N LEU A 124 -5.87 10.20 2.21
CA LEU A 124 -5.06 11.38 1.93
C LEU A 124 -5.91 12.65 1.78
N TYR A 125 -7.08 12.56 1.15
CA TYR A 125 -8.00 13.69 0.98
C TYR A 125 -8.49 14.22 2.34
N TYR A 126 -9.00 13.34 3.20
CA TYR A 126 -9.48 13.76 4.52
C TYR A 126 -8.34 14.25 5.40
N PHE A 127 -7.18 13.57 5.36
CA PHE A 127 -5.98 14.06 6.05
C PHE A 127 -5.65 15.48 5.61
N ALA A 128 -5.60 15.73 4.30
CA ALA A 128 -5.30 17.06 3.77
C ALA A 128 -6.33 18.10 4.21
N ARG A 129 -7.62 17.73 4.23
CA ARG A 129 -8.74 18.64 4.55
C ARG A 129 -8.78 19.08 6.01
N PHE A 130 -8.35 18.22 6.93
CA PHE A 130 -8.41 18.48 8.38
C PHE A 130 -7.07 18.93 8.97
N TYR A 131 -5.95 18.59 8.35
CA TYR A 131 -4.62 18.94 8.84
C TYR A 131 -4.08 20.24 8.25
N PHE A 132 -4.40 20.55 6.99
CA PHE A 132 -4.05 21.81 6.32
C PHE A 132 -5.27 22.71 6.16
#